data_AF-A0A380FKL5-F1
#
_entry.id   AF-A0A380FKL5-F1
#
_cell.length_a   1.000
_cell.length_b   1.000
_cell.length_c   1.000
_cell.angle_alpha   90.00
_cell.angle_beta   90.00
_cell.angle_gamma   90.00
#
_symmetry.space_group_name_H-M   'P 1'
#
loop_
_entity.id
_entity.type
_entity.pdbx_description
1 polymer ?
#
loop_
_entity_poly.entity_id
_entity_poly.type
_entity_poly.pdbx_seq_one_letter_code
_entity_poly.pdbx_strand_id
1 'polypeptide(L)'
;MANQSDKIPRATLKRLPLYYRFVNTLKSKGIDRVNSKAISEGLNIDSATIRRDFSYFGELGKKGYGYNIDSLLHFFKNEISENDEIKIAIVGVGKLR
;
A
#
# COMPACT_ATOMS: atom_id res chain seq x y z
N MET A 1 24.20 -19.26 -2.85
CA MET A 1 23.99 -18.36 -1.70
C MET A 1 23.12 -17.20 -2.16
N ALA A 2 21.81 -17.31 -2.03
CA ALA A 2 20.89 -16.23 -2.37
C ALA A 2 19.82 -16.18 -1.30
N ASN A 3 19.76 -15.07 -0.58
CA ASN A 3 18.54 -14.46 -0.05
C ASN A 3 18.98 -13.16 0.60
N GLN A 4 19.33 -12.20 -0.26
CA GLN A 4 19.18 -10.80 0.14
C GLN A 4 17.68 -10.64 0.35
N SER A 5 17.29 -10.57 1.62
CA SER A 5 15.99 -10.05 2.01
C SER A 5 15.92 -8.64 1.42
N ASP A 6 15.24 -8.49 0.28
CA ASP A 6 14.94 -7.20 -0.34
C ASP A 6 14.07 -6.42 0.64
N LYS A 7 14.70 -5.80 1.64
CA LYS A 7 14.03 -4.93 2.60
C LYS A 7 13.34 -3.85 1.80
N ILE A 8 12.02 -3.78 1.94
CA ILE A 8 11.19 -2.74 1.33
C ILE A 8 11.85 -1.38 1.62
N PRO A 9 12.15 -0.57 0.60
CA PRO A 9 12.82 0.70 0.80
C PRO A 9 12.05 1.60 1.78
N ARG A 10 12.76 2.35 2.63
CA ARG A 10 12.13 3.28 3.60
C ARG A 10 11.16 4.27 2.93
N ALA A 11 11.45 4.68 1.69
CA ALA A 11 10.57 5.56 0.91
C ALA A 11 9.22 4.89 0.59
N THR A 12 9.24 3.59 0.28
CA THR A 12 8.05 2.77 0.00
C THR A 12 7.26 2.53 1.28
N LEU A 13 7.93 2.23 2.40
CA LEU A 13 7.29 2.08 3.72
C LEU A 13 6.53 3.36 4.15
N LYS A 14 7.10 4.55 3.90
CA LYS A 14 6.41 5.82 4.18
C LYS A 14 5.11 6.01 3.38
N ARG A 15 5.00 5.38 2.21
CA ARG A 15 3.80 5.44 1.35
C ARG A 15 2.80 4.32 1.66
N LEU A 16 3.20 3.29 2.39
CA LEU A 16 2.36 2.13 2.72
C LEU A 16 1.01 2.52 3.36
N PRO A 17 0.94 3.44 4.34
CA PRO A 17 -0.33 3.86 4.92
C PRO A 17 -1.24 4.58 3.92
N LEU A 18 -0.68 5.31 2.96
CA LEU A 18 -1.45 5.98 1.91
C LEU A 18 -2.07 4.96 0.95
N TYR A 19 -1.29 3.97 0.52
CA TYR A 19 -1.80 2.87 -0.30
C TYR A 19 -2.89 2.09 0.43
N TYR A 20 -2.67 1.75 1.71
CA TYR A 20 -3.66 1.05 2.54
C TYR A 20 -4.99 1.80 2.61
N ARG A 21 -4.97 3.10 2.94
CA ARG A 21 -6.20 3.92 3.03
C ARG A 21 -6.95 4.00 1.70
N PHE A 22 -6.21 4.19 0.60
CA PHE A 22 -6.80 4.27 -0.73
C PHE A 22 -7.46 2.96 -1.13
N VAL A 23 -6.75 1.84 -0.99
CA VAL A 23 -7.23 0.50 -1.32
C VAL A 23 -8.41 0.10 -0.42
N ASN A 24 -8.38 0.44 0.87
CA ASN A 24 -9.49 0.21 1.78
C ASN A 24 -10.75 1.01 1.37
N THR A 25 -10.56 2.23 0.86
CA THR A 25 -11.66 3.04 0.29
C THR A 25 -12.24 2.37 -0.95
N LEU A 26 -11.41 1.83 -1.84
CA LEU A 26 -11.88 1.09 -3.02
C LEU A 26 -12.65 -0.18 -2.61
N LYS A 27 -12.18 -0.91 -1.60
CA LYS A 27 -12.91 -2.06 -1.03
C LYS A 27 -14.29 -1.67 -0.51
N SER A 28 -14.38 -0.55 0.22
CA SER A 28 -15.68 -0.06 0.73
C SER A 28 -16.66 0.33 -0.38
N LYS A 29 -16.15 0.61 -1.60
CA LYS A 29 -16.94 0.89 -2.80
C LYS A 29 -17.29 -0.38 -3.60
N GLY A 30 -16.95 -1.56 -3.10
CA GLY A 30 -17.20 -2.84 -3.79
C GLY A 30 -16.31 -3.06 -5.01
N ILE A 31 -15.15 -2.41 -5.06
CA ILE A 31 -14.17 -2.61 -6.14
C ILE A 31 -13.23 -3.73 -5.70
N ASP A 32 -13.07 -4.74 -6.55
CA ASP A 32 -12.20 -5.91 -6.25
C ASP A 32 -10.79 -5.77 -6.82
N ARG A 33 -10.63 -4.95 -7.86
CA ARG A 33 -9.36 -4.78 -8.58
C ARG A 33 -9.08 -3.33 -8.93
N VAL A 34 -7.80 -2.97 -8.90
CA VAL A 34 -7.34 -1.62 -9.26
C VAL A 34 -6.05 -1.71 -10.07
N ASN A 35 -5.88 -0.86 -11.08
CA ASN A 35 -4.64 -0.78 -11.83
C ASN A 35 -3.72 0.34 -11.31
N SER A 36 -2.45 0.31 -11.69
CA SER A 36 -1.46 1.31 -11.26
C SER A 36 -1.77 2.73 -11.73
N LYS A 37 -2.62 2.92 -12.76
CA LYS A 37 -3.04 4.23 -13.27
C LYS A 37 -4.11 4.86 -12.37
N ALA A 38 -5.11 4.09 -11.97
CA ALA A 38 -6.16 4.53 -11.05
C ALA A 38 -5.58 4.88 -9.66
N ILE A 39 -4.60 4.12 -9.17
CA ILE A 39 -3.87 4.47 -7.94
C ILE A 39 -3.07 5.77 -8.14
N SER A 40 -2.44 5.93 -9.30
CA SER A 40 -1.65 7.11 -9.64
C SER A 40 -2.50 8.38 -9.62
N GLU A 41 -3.66 8.35 -10.26
CA GLU A 41 -4.63 9.45 -10.29
C GLU A 41 -5.19 9.75 -8.89
N GLY A 42 -5.49 8.72 -8.09
CA GLY A 42 -6.07 8.88 -6.76
C GLY A 42 -5.10 9.35 -5.68
N LEU A 43 -3.79 9.07 -5.83
CA LEU A 43 -2.76 9.44 -4.85
C LEU A 43 -1.77 10.49 -5.34
N ASN A 44 -1.88 10.91 -6.61
CA ASN A 44 -0.93 11.79 -7.28
C ASN A 44 0.53 11.30 -7.20
N ILE A 45 0.72 9.98 -7.36
CA ILE A 45 2.03 9.31 -7.37
C ILE A 45 2.23 8.73 -8.76
N ASP A 46 3.43 8.86 -9.33
CA ASP A 46 3.72 8.32 -10.66
C ASP A 46 3.48 6.80 -10.75
N SER A 47 2.82 6.35 -11.82
CA SER A 47 2.47 4.94 -12.02
C SER A 47 3.69 4.00 -12.07
N ALA A 48 4.85 4.48 -12.55
CA ALA A 48 6.10 3.73 -12.52
C ALA A 48 6.63 3.56 -11.09
N THR A 49 6.45 4.57 -10.24
CA THR A 49 6.80 4.48 -8.81
C THR A 49 5.90 3.50 -8.08
N ILE A 50 4.59 3.51 -8.34
CA ILE A 50 3.64 2.54 -7.77
C ILE A 50 4.01 1.12 -8.21
N ARG A 51 4.29 0.91 -9.51
CA ARG A 51 4.70 -0.41 -10.02
C ARG A 51 5.98 -0.90 -9.36
N ARG A 52 6.96 -0.02 -9.13
CA ARG A 52 8.19 -0.35 -8.42
C ARG A 52 7.93 -0.68 -6.95
N ASP A 53 7.17 0.16 -6.25
CA ASP A 53 6.78 -0.08 -4.86
C ASP A 53 6.09 -1.44 -4.71
N PHE A 54 5.12 -1.72 -5.59
CA PHE A 54 4.33 -2.94 -5.53
C PHE A 54 5.12 -4.17 -5.97
N SER A 55 6.21 -4.01 -6.73
CA SER A 55 7.10 -5.12 -7.06
C SER A 55 7.85 -5.67 -5.84
N TYR A 56 8.11 -4.83 -4.82
CA TYR A 56 8.68 -5.29 -3.56
C TYR A 56 7.69 -6.10 -2.71
N PHE A 57 6.39 -5.96 -3.00
CA PHE A 57 5.33 -6.62 -2.24
C PHE A 57 4.98 -8.01 -2.80
N GLY A 58 5.75 -8.51 -3.78
CA GLY A 58 5.58 -9.83 -4.39
C GLY A 58 4.53 -9.87 -5.49
N GLU A 59 3.98 -11.05 -5.77
CA GLU A 59 3.01 -11.29 -6.85
C GLU A 59 1.59 -10.81 -6.49
N LEU A 60 1.42 -9.51 -6.24
CA LEU A 60 0.12 -8.90 -5.92
C LEU A 60 -0.80 -8.72 -7.15
N GLY A 61 -0.39 -9.19 -8.32
CA GLY A 61 -1.20 -9.11 -9.53
C GLY A 61 -0.51 -9.67 -10.77
N LYS A 62 -1.33 -10.14 -11.71
CA LYS A 62 -0.87 -10.58 -13.03
C LYS A 62 -0.67 -9.35 -13.93
N LYS A 63 0.46 -9.31 -14.65
CA LYS A 63 0.81 -8.23 -15.59
C LYS A 63 -0.36 -8.01 -16.58
N GLY A 64 -1.01 -6.86 -16.52
CA GLY A 64 -2.16 -6.49 -17.38
C GLY A 64 -3.56 -6.65 -16.77
N TYR A 65 -3.71 -7.29 -15.60
CA TYR A 65 -5.02 -7.59 -15.00
C TYR A 65 -5.37 -6.71 -13.77
N GLY A 66 -4.44 -5.86 -13.33
CA GLY A 66 -4.58 -5.05 -12.12
C GLY A 66 -4.31 -5.84 -10.84
N TYR A 67 -4.16 -5.11 -9.74
CA TYR A 67 -3.92 -5.63 -8.40
C TYR A 67 -5.24 -6.01 -7.75
N ASN A 68 -5.27 -7.15 -7.07
CA ASN A 68 -6.42 -7.54 -6.27
C ASN A 68 -6.40 -6.78 -4.95
N ILE A 69 -7.54 -6.17 -4.61
CA ILE A 69 -7.68 -5.29 -3.45
C ILE A 69 -7.56 -6.06 -2.14
N ASP A 70 -8.11 -7.29 -2.06
CA ASP A 70 -7.99 -8.12 -0.87
C ASP A 70 -6.55 -8.59 -0.62
N SER A 71 -5.84 -9.02 -1.67
CA SER A 71 -4.42 -9.38 -1.58
C SER A 71 -3.57 -8.21 -1.12
N LEU A 72 -3.82 -7.00 -1.66
CA LEU A 72 -3.16 -5.78 -1.23
C LEU A 72 -3.39 -5.47 0.25
N LEU A 73 -4.64 -5.54 0.70
CA LEU A 73 -4.98 -5.27 2.10
C LEU A 73 -4.37 -6.30 3.05
N HIS A 74 -4.37 -7.57 2.65
CA HIS A 74 -3.73 -8.63 3.44
C HIS A 74 -2.22 -8.38 3.57
N PHE A 75 -1.56 -8.07 2.45
CA PHE A 75 -0.13 -7.75 2.44
C PHE A 75 0.19 -6.52 3.31
N PHE A 76 -0.52 -5.40 3.10
CA PHE A 76 -0.33 -4.19 3.88
C PHE A 76 -0.57 -4.41 5.37
N LYS A 77 -1.57 -5.22 5.74
CA LYS A 77 -1.83 -5.55 7.13
C LYS A 77 -0.67 -6.33 7.74
N ASN A 78 -0.13 -7.32 7.02
CA ASN A 78 1.00 -8.11 7.49
C ASN A 78 2.26 -7.25 7.63
N GLU A 79 2.59 -6.41 6.65
CA GLU A 79 3.75 -5.51 6.70
C GLU A 79 3.65 -4.43 7.78
N ILE A 80 2.44 -3.92 8.05
CA ILE A 80 2.22 -2.96 9.13
C ILE A 80 2.30 -3.67 10.49
N SER A 81 1.73 -4.88 10.61
CA SER A 81 1.75 -5.65 11.85
C SER A 81 3.12 -6.24 12.19
N GLU A 82 3.94 -6.62 11.21
CA GLU A 82 5.35 -6.96 11.47
C GLU A 82 6.17 -5.73 11.90
N ASN A 83 5.67 -4.52 11.61
CA ASN A 83 6.19 -3.25 12.10
C ASN A 83 5.53 -2.77 13.39
N ASP A 84 4.79 -3.62 14.15
CA ASP A 84 3.98 -3.26 15.35
C ASP A 84 4.76 -2.68 16.56
N GLU A 85 5.89 -2.01 16.34
CA GLU A 85 6.34 -0.88 17.16
C GLU A 85 6.04 0.49 16.51
N ILE A 86 4.96 0.62 15.72
CA ILE A 86 4.46 1.97 15.41
C ILE A 86 3.79 2.51 16.68
N LYS A 87 4.57 3.13 17.56
CA LYS A 87 4.10 4.04 18.60
C LYS A 87 3.42 5.22 17.94
N ILE A 88 2.15 5.08 17.56
CA ILE A 88 1.33 6.19 17.08
C ILE A 88 0.91 6.99 18.31
N ALA A 89 1.69 8.01 18.67
CA ALA A 89 1.20 9.06 19.55
C ALA A 89 0.29 9.98 18.74
N ILE A 90 -1.03 9.93 19.00
CA ILE A 90 -1.96 10.95 18.54
C ILE A 90 -1.65 12.22 19.34
N VAL A 91 -0.91 13.16 18.76
CA VAL A 91 -0.81 14.52 19.29
C VAL A 91 -1.84 15.36 18.56
N GLY A 92 -3.04 15.47 19.16
CA GLY A 92 -4.10 16.39 18.71
C GLY A 92 -5.44 15.73 18.38
N VAL A 93 -6.21 15.34 19.41
CA VAL A 93 -7.69 15.36 19.33
C VAL A 93 -8.16 16.74 19.77
N GLY A 94 -7.87 17.75 18.94
CA GLY A 94 -8.49 19.05 19.06
C GLY A 94 -9.85 19.02 18.37
N LYS A 95 -10.94 19.13 19.13
CA LYS A 95 -12.25 19.46 18.55
C LYS A 95 -12.17 20.89 18.03
N LEU A 96 -12.24 21.11 16.72
CA LEU A 96 -12.27 22.44 16.12
C LEU A 96 -13.45 22.54 15.15
N ARG A 97 -14.56 22.98 15.76
CA ARG A 97 -15.80 23.60 15.25
C ARG A 97 -16.39 23.13 13.92
#